data_AF-A0A9Q3JBY8-F1
#
_entry.id   AF-A0A9Q3JBY8-F1
#
_cell.length_a   1.000
_cell.length_b   1.000
_cell.length_c   1.000
_cell.angle_alpha   90.00
_cell.angle_beta   90.00
_cell.angle_gamma   90.00
#
_symmetry.space_group_name_H-M   'P 1'
#
loop_
_entity.id
_entity.type
_entity.pdbx_description
1 polymer ?
#
loop_
_entity_poly.entity_id
_entity_poly.type
_entity_poly.pdbx_seq_one_letter_code
_entity_poly.pdbx_strand_id
1 'polypeptide(L)'
;MPQNKEEIQSFLGFTGYYREHIKDFASIARPFHKLCDKYTVFAMTVDRVKAFESLRQALTTAPLLLMPDFKLPFHLFIDASGDGLGSALHQVQIINDEPVEGPICFISRKIKPTEAIYGASKMECLCLVWVLQKLN
;
A
#
# COMPACT_ATOMS: atom_id res chain seq x y z
N MET A 1 -0.97 18.24 -13.20
CA MET A 1 -2.03 17.29 -13.58
C MET A 1 -1.66 16.66 -14.92
N PRO A 2 -1.89 15.35 -15.09
CA PRO A 2 -1.59 14.66 -16.34
C PRO A 2 -2.56 15.06 -17.45
N GLN A 3 -2.05 15.20 -18.68
CA GLN A 3 -2.78 15.70 -19.84
C GLN A 3 -3.15 14.61 -20.86
N ASN A 4 -2.57 13.43 -20.74
CA ASN A 4 -2.81 12.31 -21.66
C ASN A 4 -2.75 10.95 -20.93
N LYS A 5 -3.07 9.87 -21.66
CA LYS A 5 -3.04 8.51 -21.11
C LYS A 5 -1.65 8.06 -20.68
N GLU A 6 -0.62 8.45 -21.42
CA GLU A 6 0.77 8.04 -21.16
C GLU A 6 1.26 8.60 -19.82
N GLU A 7 0.97 9.88 -19.55
CA GLU A 7 1.28 10.53 -18.28
C GLU A 7 0.54 9.89 -17.11
N ILE A 8 -0.73 9.48 -17.28
CA ILE A 8 -1.45 8.72 -16.25
C ILE A 8 -0.83 7.34 -16.02
N GLN A 9 -0.45 6.62 -17.08
CA GLN A 9 0.17 5.30 -16.95
C GLN A 9 1.54 5.41 -16.28
N SER A 10 2.35 6.41 -16.64
CA SER A 10 3.63 6.71 -15.99
C SER A 10 3.43 7.07 -14.51
N PHE A 11 2.47 7.93 -14.20
CA PHE A 11 2.13 8.28 -12.82
C PHE A 11 1.63 7.08 -12.00
N LEU A 12 0.80 6.20 -12.59
CA LEU A 12 0.37 4.96 -11.95
C LEU A 12 1.53 3.98 -11.75
N GLY A 13 2.47 3.90 -12.69
CA GLY A 13 3.68 3.10 -12.55
C GLY A 13 4.54 3.61 -11.38
N PHE A 14 4.76 4.92 -11.32
CA PHE A 14 5.52 5.57 -10.25
C PHE A 14 4.84 5.42 -8.88
N THR A 15 3.58 5.82 -8.77
CA THR A 15 2.82 5.67 -7.51
C THR A 15 2.63 4.20 -7.12
N GLY A 16 2.56 3.31 -8.12
CA GLY A 16 2.51 1.87 -7.95
C GLY A 16 3.78 1.27 -7.36
N TYR A 17 4.95 1.88 -7.60
CA TYR A 17 6.20 1.51 -6.92
C TYR A 17 6.09 1.72 -5.40
N TYR A 18 5.47 2.83 -4.99
CA TYR A 18 5.24 3.18 -3.58
C TYR A 18 3.88 2.71 -3.05
N ARG A 19 3.19 1.79 -3.75
CA ARG A 19 1.85 1.32 -3.35
C ARG A 19 1.83 0.75 -1.92
N GLU A 20 2.95 0.17 -1.50
CA GLU A 20 3.17 -0.42 -0.18
C GLU A 20 3.31 0.64 0.91
N HIS A 21 3.29 1.93 0.57
CA HIS A 21 3.52 3.04 1.50
C HIS A 21 2.37 4.04 1.48
N ILE A 22 1.36 3.77 0.64
CA ILE A 22 0.16 4.58 0.48
C ILE A 22 -1.00 3.76 1.02
N LYS A 23 -1.54 4.19 2.16
CA LYS A 23 -2.75 3.60 2.75
C LYS A 23 -3.89 3.63 1.71
N ASP A 24 -4.61 2.52 1.60
CA ASP A 24 -5.75 2.36 0.68
C ASP A 24 -5.44 2.61 -0.81
N PHE A 25 -4.16 2.44 -1.24
CA PHE A 25 -3.72 2.70 -2.61
C PHE A 25 -4.66 2.12 -3.68
N ALA A 26 -5.04 0.85 -3.55
CA ALA A 26 -5.91 0.18 -4.51
C ALA A 26 -7.29 0.84 -4.66
N SER A 27 -7.83 1.38 -3.56
CA SER A 27 -9.11 2.10 -3.55
C SER A 27 -8.96 3.48 -4.19
N ILE A 28 -7.88 4.19 -3.89
CA ILE A 28 -7.58 5.53 -4.43
C ILE A 28 -7.27 5.45 -5.92
N ALA A 29 -6.50 4.46 -6.38
CA ALA A 29 -6.09 4.29 -7.77
C ALA A 29 -7.20 3.74 -8.68
N ARG A 30 -8.29 3.20 -8.10
CA ARG A 30 -9.42 2.57 -8.82
C ARG A 30 -10.00 3.40 -9.97
N PRO A 31 -10.19 4.74 -9.86
CA PRO A 31 -10.74 5.55 -10.94
C PRO A 31 -9.87 5.59 -12.21
N PHE A 32 -8.58 5.25 -12.09
CA PHE A 32 -7.64 5.23 -13.20
C PHE A 32 -7.55 3.89 -13.91
N HIS A 33 -7.98 2.77 -13.30
CA HIS A 33 -7.93 1.45 -13.95
C HIS A 33 -8.69 1.41 -15.28
N LYS A 34 -9.83 2.13 -15.38
CA LYS A 34 -10.58 2.25 -16.64
C LYS A 34 -9.84 3.06 -17.73
N LEU A 35 -8.91 3.95 -17.36
CA LEU A 35 -8.09 4.72 -18.31
C LEU A 35 -6.96 3.89 -18.93
N CYS A 36 -6.63 2.75 -18.34
CA CYS A 36 -5.67 1.79 -18.89
C CYS A 36 -6.26 0.98 -20.07
N ASP A 37 -7.57 1.04 -20.30
CA ASP A 37 -8.21 0.40 -21.46
C ASP A 37 -7.95 1.21 -22.74
N LYS A 38 -7.68 0.50 -23.83
CA LYS A 38 -7.36 1.05 -25.15
C LYS A 38 -8.52 1.91 -25.69
N TYR A 39 -9.76 1.51 -25.40
CA TYR A 39 -10.97 2.15 -25.95
C TYR A 39 -11.55 3.28 -25.08
N THR A 40 -11.10 3.46 -23.84
CA THR A 40 -11.62 4.52 -22.97
C THR A 40 -11.10 5.89 -23.38
N VAL A 41 -11.96 6.89 -23.57
CA VAL A 41 -11.53 8.27 -23.82
C VAL A 41 -10.85 8.85 -22.58
N PHE A 42 -9.71 9.51 -22.78
CA PHE A 42 -9.02 10.19 -21.69
C PHE A 42 -9.84 11.39 -21.21
N ALA A 43 -10.18 11.42 -19.93
CA ALA A 43 -10.89 12.52 -19.31
C ALA A 43 -10.55 12.59 -17.81
N MET A 44 -10.10 13.75 -17.33
CA MET A 44 -9.92 14.00 -15.89
C MET A 44 -11.25 14.42 -15.27
N THR A 45 -12.10 13.43 -14.97
CA THR A 45 -13.35 13.65 -14.23
C THR A 45 -13.06 14.09 -12.79
N VAL A 46 -14.06 14.65 -12.11
CA VAL A 46 -13.93 15.10 -10.70
C VAL A 46 -13.36 13.99 -9.80
N ASP A 47 -13.80 12.74 -9.97
CA ASP A 47 -13.30 11.61 -9.18
C ASP A 47 -11.83 11.28 -9.46
N ARG A 48 -11.39 11.40 -10.72
CA ARG A 48 -10.00 11.17 -11.13
C ARG A 48 -9.09 12.30 -10.66
N VAL A 49 -9.58 13.54 -10.67
CA VAL A 49 -8.89 14.69 -10.09
C VAL A 49 -8.67 14.49 -8.60
N LYS A 50 -9.72 14.11 -7.86
CA LYS A 50 -9.62 13.82 -6.42
C LYS A 50 -8.64 12.69 -6.15
N ALA A 51 -8.74 11.58 -6.89
CA ALA A 51 -7.81 10.47 -6.76
C ALA A 51 -6.35 10.86 -7.04
N PHE A 52 -6.11 11.72 -8.03
CA PHE A 52 -4.77 12.20 -8.37
C PHE A 52 -4.18 13.03 -7.23
N GLU A 53 -4.95 13.99 -6.71
CA GLU A 53 -4.53 14.82 -5.58
C GLU A 53 -4.33 13.99 -4.31
N SER A 54 -5.18 12.99 -4.04
CA SER A 54 -5.00 12.07 -2.92
C SER A 54 -3.72 11.24 -3.05
N LEU A 55 -3.39 10.70 -4.23
CA LEU A 55 -2.12 9.98 -4.45
C LEU A 55 -0.92 10.92 -4.33
N ARG A 56 -1.02 12.14 -4.87
CA ARG A 56 0.04 13.15 -4.76
C ARG A 56 0.28 13.51 -3.30
N GLN A 57 -0.78 13.82 -2.57
CA GLN A 57 -0.70 14.14 -1.15
C GLN A 57 -0.11 12.97 -0.39
N ALA A 58 -0.63 11.77 -0.58
CA ALA A 58 -0.12 10.57 0.07
C ALA A 58 1.35 10.28 -0.24
N LEU A 59 1.87 10.63 -1.42
CA LEU A 59 3.32 10.54 -1.71
C LEU A 59 4.14 11.62 -1.01
N THR A 60 3.62 12.84 -0.95
CA THR A 60 4.31 13.99 -0.31
C THR A 60 4.21 14.00 1.21
N THR A 61 3.20 13.31 1.76
CA THR A 61 2.93 13.18 3.19
C THR A 61 3.01 11.73 3.64
N ALA A 62 3.51 10.82 2.79
CA ALA A 62 3.75 9.44 3.18
C ALA A 62 4.64 9.48 4.42
N PRO A 63 4.35 8.66 5.44
CA PRO A 63 5.33 8.47 6.50
C PRO A 63 6.64 8.08 5.83
N LEU A 64 7.68 8.88 6.05
CA LEU A 64 9.03 8.55 5.61
C LEU A 64 9.30 7.14 6.09
N LEU A 65 9.42 6.22 5.14
CA LEU A 65 9.73 4.86 5.51
C LEU A 65 11.13 4.88 6.06
N LEU A 66 11.30 4.21 7.19
CA LEU A 66 12.64 4.07 7.71
C LEU A 66 13.38 3.06 6.82
N MET A 67 14.65 3.35 6.55
CA MET A 67 15.53 2.37 5.92
C MET A 67 15.75 1.25 6.93
N PRO A 68 15.57 -0.03 6.56
CA PRO A 68 15.71 -1.13 7.51
C PRO A 68 17.13 -1.21 8.07
N ASP A 69 17.25 -1.21 9.39
CA ASP A 69 18.49 -1.55 10.09
C ASP A 69 18.38 -2.98 10.63
N PHE A 70 19.08 -3.91 9.99
CA PHE A 70 19.06 -5.33 10.36
C PHE A 70 19.72 -5.63 11.72
N LYS A 71 20.33 -4.64 12.38
CA LYS A 71 20.87 -4.77 13.74
C LYS A 71 19.83 -4.48 14.82
N LEU A 72 18.71 -3.85 14.45
CA LEU A 72 17.65 -3.47 15.35
C LEU A 72 16.45 -4.43 15.22
N PRO A 73 15.66 -4.65 16.29
CA PRO A 73 14.49 -5.50 16.22
C PRO A 73 13.44 -4.90 15.27
N PHE A 74 12.70 -5.78 14.58
CA PHE A 74 11.54 -5.40 13.78
C PHE A 74 10.25 -5.62 14.58
N HIS A 75 9.27 -4.73 14.39
CA HIS A 75 7.94 -4.83 14.95
C HIS A 75 6.96 -5.14 13.82
N LEU A 76 6.28 -6.29 13.91
CA LEU A 76 5.33 -6.71 12.90
C LEU A 76 3.90 -6.51 13.39
N PHE A 77 3.16 -5.65 12.70
CA PHE A 77 1.72 -5.51 12.87
C PHE A 77 1.01 -6.29 11.79
N ILE A 78 -0.02 -7.05 12.16
CA ILE A 78 -0.85 -7.81 11.23
C ILE A 78 -2.32 -7.48 11.50
N ASP A 79 -3.11 -7.55 10.43
CA ASP A 79 -4.56 -7.43 10.48
C ASP A 79 -5.16 -8.33 9.41
N ALA A 80 -6.22 -9.06 9.74
CA ALA A 80 -6.92 -9.93 8.81
C ALA A 80 -8.43 -9.69 8.83
N SER A 81 -9.01 -9.54 7.64
CA SER A 81 -10.44 -9.33 7.45
C SER A 81 -11.00 -10.29 6.40
N GLY A 82 -12.34 -10.33 6.31
CA GLY A 82 -13.04 -11.08 5.26
C GLY A 82 -12.76 -10.59 3.83
N ASP A 83 -12.13 -9.42 3.68
CA ASP A 83 -11.78 -8.84 2.37
C ASP A 83 -10.28 -9.04 2.03
N GLY A 84 -9.41 -9.11 3.03
CA GLY A 84 -7.97 -9.11 2.80
C GLY A 84 -7.12 -9.31 4.04
N LEU A 85 -5.84 -9.59 3.78
CA LEU A 85 -4.77 -9.69 4.77
C LEU A 85 -3.87 -8.46 4.63
N GLY A 86 -3.47 -7.88 5.75
CA GLY A 86 -2.62 -6.70 5.81
C GLY A 86 -1.55 -6.83 6.89
N SER A 87 -0.41 -6.19 6.66
CA SER A 87 0.66 -6.09 7.63
C SER A 87 1.48 -4.82 7.43
N ALA A 88 2.00 -4.30 8.53
CA ALA A 88 2.99 -3.23 8.55
C ALA A 88 4.24 -3.71 9.31
N LEU A 89 5.40 -3.64 8.67
CA LEU A 89 6.69 -3.86 9.31
C LEU A 89 7.20 -2.50 9.79
N HIS A 90 7.47 -2.37 11.07
CA HIS A 90 7.93 -1.16 11.73
C HIS A 90 9.28 -1.39 12.39
N GLN A 91 9.98 -0.30 12.67
CA GLN A 91 11.21 -0.32 13.46
C GLN A 91 11.31 0.96 14.29
N VAL A 92 11.92 0.85 15.47
CA VAL A 92 12.30 2.01 16.29
C VAL A 92 13.76 2.34 15.98
N GLN A 93 14.02 3.56 15.49
CA GLN A 93 15.36 4.04 15.16
C GLN A 93 15.63 5.39 15.84
N ILE A 94 16.91 5.71 16.06
CA ILE A 94 17.31 7.03 16.55
C ILE A 94 17.47 7.96 15.35
N ILE A 95 16.68 9.04 15.30
CA ILE A 95 16.74 10.07 14.27
C ILE A 95 16.81 11.42 14.99
N ASN A 96 17.83 12.22 14.69
CA ASN A 96 18.09 13.49 15.38
C ASN A 96 18.12 13.33 16.92
N ASP A 97 18.80 12.30 17.40
CA ASP A 97 18.94 11.95 18.83
C ASP A 97 17.64 11.57 19.56
N GLU A 98 16.53 11.39 18.84
CA GLU A 98 15.24 10.96 19.39
C GLU A 98 14.82 9.58 18.86
N PRO A 99 14.21 8.72 19.71
CA PRO A 99 13.64 7.46 19.26
C PRO A 99 12.35 7.71 18.46
N VAL A 100 12.36 7.28 17.20
CA VAL A 100 11.23 7.37 16.28
C VAL A 100 10.83 5.95 15.88
N GLU A 101 9.58 5.58 16.17
CA GLU A 101 8.96 4.41 15.54
C GLU A 101 8.44 4.82 14.17
N GLY A 102 8.85 4.09 13.13
CA GLY A 102 8.38 4.33 11.78
C GLY A 102 8.18 3.05 10.99
N PRO A 103 7.30 3.09 9.97
CA PRO A 103 7.09 1.97 9.08
C PRO A 103 8.31 1.76 8.17
N ILE A 104 8.69 0.51 7.95
CA ILE A 104 9.67 0.05 6.96
C ILE A 104 8.95 -0.29 5.65
N CYS A 105 7.88 -1.08 5.73
CA CYS A 105 7.06 -1.45 4.59
C CYS A 105 5.65 -1.86 5.03
N PHE A 106 4.68 -1.78 4.12
CA PHE A 106 3.36 -2.34 4.32
C PHE A 106 3.07 -3.37 3.24
N ILE A 107 2.55 -4.52 3.64
CA ILE A 107 2.31 -5.65 2.74
C ILE A 107 0.85 -6.06 2.88
N SER A 108 0.15 -6.16 1.75
CA SER A 108 -1.25 -6.59 1.74
C SER A 108 -1.54 -7.51 0.57
N ARG A 109 -2.58 -8.33 0.72
CA ARG A 109 -3.18 -9.10 -0.37
C ARG A 109 -4.67 -9.34 -0.13
N LYS A 110 -5.41 -9.54 -1.22
CA LYS A 110 -6.79 -10.02 -1.12
C LYS A 110 -6.83 -11.43 -0.54
N ILE A 111 -7.88 -11.70 0.23
CA ILE A 111 -8.16 -13.05 0.72
C ILE A 111 -8.68 -13.91 -0.43
N LYS A 112 -8.30 -15.18 -0.47
CA LYS A 112 -8.83 -16.12 -1.46
C LYS A 112 -10.21 -16.61 -1.02
N PRO A 113 -11.10 -17.01 -1.95
CA PRO A 113 -12.40 -17.57 -1.58
C PRO A 113 -12.30 -18.77 -0.62
N THR A 114 -11.25 -19.59 -0.76
CA THR A 114 -10.98 -20.73 0.12
C THR A 114 -10.43 -20.35 1.49
N GLU A 115 -9.92 -19.13 1.65
CA GLU A 115 -9.41 -18.58 2.91
C GLU A 115 -10.49 -17.79 3.65
N ALA A 116 -11.46 -17.23 2.92
CA ALA A 116 -12.58 -16.45 3.48
C ALA A 116 -13.53 -17.25 4.37
N ILE A 117 -13.48 -18.58 4.31
CA ILE A 117 -14.25 -19.49 5.18
C ILE A 117 -13.63 -19.66 6.57
N TYR A 118 -12.41 -19.16 6.79
CA TYR A 118 -11.74 -19.26 8.07
C TYR A 118 -12.37 -18.31 9.11
N GLY A 119 -12.45 -18.76 10.36
CA GLY A 119 -12.78 -17.87 11.48
C GLY A 119 -11.63 -16.88 11.74
N ALA A 120 -11.94 -15.77 12.42
CA ALA A 120 -11.01 -14.66 12.66
C ALA A 120 -9.62 -15.11 13.15
N SER A 121 -9.53 -15.96 14.17
CA SER A 121 -8.24 -16.44 14.71
C SER A 121 -7.40 -17.21 13.68
N LYS A 122 -8.05 -17.98 12.78
CA LYS A 122 -7.35 -18.69 11.70
C LYS A 122 -6.90 -17.73 10.60
N MET A 123 -7.67 -16.68 10.33
CA MET A 123 -7.28 -15.63 9.37
C MET A 123 -6.08 -14.82 9.88
N GLU A 124 -6.05 -14.47 11.17
CA GLU A 124 -4.89 -13.80 11.78
C GLU A 124 -3.63 -14.66 11.70
N CYS A 125 -3.73 -15.95 12.04
CA CYS A 125 -2.61 -16.88 11.92
C CYS A 125 -2.15 -17.04 10.45
N LEU A 126 -3.09 -17.13 9.51
CA LEU A 126 -2.78 -17.15 8.08
C LEU A 126 -2.05 -15.87 7.65
N CYS A 127 -2.47 -14.71 8.12
CA CYS A 127 -1.81 -13.44 7.86
C CYS A 127 -0.37 -13.47 8.34
N LEU A 128 -0.15 -13.85 9.61
CA LEU A 128 1.19 -13.95 10.20
C LEU A 128 2.12 -14.85 9.39
N VAL A 129 1.70 -16.08 9.09
CA VAL A 129 2.51 -17.05 8.34
C VAL A 129 2.84 -16.52 6.94
N TRP A 130 1.84 -15.98 6.25
CA TRP A 130 2.02 -15.44 4.91
C TRP A 130 3.00 -14.26 4.90
N VAL A 131 2.89 -13.35 5.87
CA VAL A 131 3.76 -12.18 5.97
C VAL A 131 5.21 -12.60 6.24
N LEU A 132 5.43 -13.51 7.19
CA LEU A 132 6.77 -14.03 7.48
C LEU A 132 7.40 -14.70 6.26
N GLN A 133 6.63 -15.45 5.48
CA GLN A 133 7.12 -16.05 4.23
C GLN A 133 7.47 -15.01 3.15
N LYS A 134 6.82 -13.85 3.18
CA LYS A 134 7.01 -12.81 2.17
C LYS A 134 8.14 -11.83 2.51
N LEU A 135 8.47 -11.72 3.79
CA LEU A 135 9.56 -10.90 4.31
C LEU A 135 10.92 -11.64 4.37
N ASN A 136 10.93 -12.94 4.08
CA ASN A 136 12.10 -13.81 4.06
C ASN A 136 12.66 -13.95 2.63
#